data_AF-A0A5C5VQL8-F1
#
_entry.id   AF-A0A5C5VQL8-F1
#
_cell.length_a   1.000
_cell.length_b   1.000
_cell.length_c   1.000
_cell.angle_alpha   90.00
_cell.angle_beta   90.00
_cell.angle_gamma   90.00
#
_symmetry.space_group_name_H-M   'P 1'
#
loop_
_entity.id
_entity.type
_entity.pdbx_description
1 polymer ?
#
loop_
_entity_poly.entity_id
_entity_poly.type
_entity_poly.pdbx_seq_one_letter_code
_entity_poly.pdbx_strand_id
1 'polypeptide(L)'
;METLTLKIRYKQPEGGDSRLLEFPIGDDGAAFYEASDDFRFAAAVAAFGMSLRGSEHCGAWTLDEALMSADTARGADFAEYRAEFVGLIQKAMQARTVEKR
;
A
#
# COMPACT_ATOMS: atom_id res chain seq x y z
N MET A 1 -13.10 -1.48 -14.60
CA MET A 1 -11.91 -1.86 -15.41
C MET A 1 -11.36 -3.13 -14.79
N GLU A 2 -10.99 -4.16 -15.57
CA GLU A 2 -10.40 -5.39 -15.00
C GLU A 2 -8.98 -5.07 -14.51
N THR A 3 -8.70 -5.23 -13.21
CA THR A 3 -7.41 -4.87 -12.61
C THR A 3 -6.54 -6.09 -12.34
N LEU A 4 -7.13 -7.20 -11.88
CA LEU A 4 -6.44 -8.43 -11.53
C LEU A 4 -7.34 -9.64 -11.73
N THR A 5 -6.80 -10.74 -12.26
CA THR A 5 -7.50 -12.03 -12.31
C THR A 5 -6.72 -13.09 -11.53
N LEU A 6 -7.34 -13.63 -10.48
CA LEU A 6 -6.77 -14.68 -9.64
C LEU A 6 -7.03 -16.05 -10.26
N LYS A 7 -5.96 -16.76 -10.61
CA LYS A 7 -6.01 -18.10 -11.21
C LYS A 7 -5.49 -19.15 -10.22
N ILE A 8 -6.37 -20.00 -9.72
CA ILE A 8 -6.02 -21.08 -8.79
C ILE A 8 -6.19 -22.43 -9.49
N ARG A 9 -5.14 -23.24 -9.47
CA ARG A 9 -5.21 -24.63 -9.93
C ARG A 9 -5.15 -25.57 -8.74
N TYR A 10 -6.10 -26.49 -8.66
CA TYR A 10 -6.14 -27.49 -7.60
C TYR A 10 -6.51 -28.88 -8.13
N LYS A 11 -6.27 -29.91 -7.31
CA LYS A 11 -6.68 -31.30 -7.51
C LYS A 11 -7.46 -31.77 -6.29
N GLN A 12 -8.35 -32.76 -6.46
CA GLN A 12 -8.98 -33.39 -5.30
C GLN A 12 -7.96 -34.29 -4.58
N PRO A 13 -8.07 -34.44 -3.24
CA PRO A 13 -7.14 -35.26 -2.44
C PRO A 13 -6.96 -36.69 -2.95
N GLU A 14 -8.02 -37.27 -3.49
CA GLU A 14 -8.17 -38.64 -3.97
C GLU A 14 -7.54 -38.82 -5.38
N GLY A 15 -6.96 -37.75 -5.92
CA GLY A 15 -6.29 -37.72 -7.22
C GLY A 15 -7.18 -37.21 -8.35
N GLY A 16 -6.66 -37.28 -9.58
CA GLY A 16 -7.33 -36.86 -10.81
C GLY A 16 -6.80 -35.57 -11.44
N ASP A 17 -7.55 -35.07 -12.43
CA ASP A 17 -7.16 -33.92 -13.25
C ASP A 17 -7.22 -32.60 -12.50
N SER A 18 -6.26 -31.72 -12.81
CA SER A 18 -6.19 -30.39 -12.23
C SER A 18 -7.31 -29.50 -12.77
N ARG A 19 -8.09 -28.90 -11.87
CA ARG A 19 -9.14 -27.93 -12.18
C ARG A 19 -8.60 -26.52 -12.01
N LEU A 20 -8.94 -25.64 -12.96
CA LEU A 20 -8.63 -24.22 -12.92
C LEU A 20 -9.86 -23.44 -12.43
N LEU A 21 -9.65 -22.59 -11.44
CA LEU A 21 -10.61 -21.59 -10.97
C LEU A 21 -10.08 -20.21 -11.37
N GLU A 22 -10.92 -19.40 -12.00
CA GLU A 22 -10.60 -18.03 -12.36
C GLU A 22 -11.57 -17.08 -11.64
N PHE A 23 -11.00 -16.12 -10.93
CA PHE A 23 -11.74 -15.09 -10.22
C PHE A 23 -11.30 -13.73 -10.77
N PRO A 24 -12.08 -13.11 -11.68
CA PRO A 24 -11.83 -11.75 -12.10
C PRO A 24 -12.15 -10.82 -10.93
N ILE A 25 -11.19 -10.01 -10.52
CA ILE A 25 -11.35 -9.00 -9.48
C ILE A 25 -11.51 -7.65 -10.18
N GLY A 26 -12.70 -7.07 -10.01
CA GLY A 26 -13.04 -5.75 -10.53
C GLY A 26 -12.64 -4.65 -9.54
N ASP A 27 -12.35 -3.48 -10.09
CA ASP A 27 -12.35 -2.23 -9.33
C ASP A 27 -13.71 -1.54 -9.53
N ASP A 28 -14.44 -1.40 -8.43
CA ASP A 28 -15.75 -0.75 -8.37
C ASP A 28 -15.64 0.79 -8.38
N GLY A 29 -14.42 1.33 -8.38
CA GLY A 29 -14.15 2.77 -8.48
C GLY A 29 -14.40 3.54 -7.19
N ALA A 30 -14.35 2.87 -6.03
CA ALA A 30 -14.45 3.50 -4.73
C ALA A 30 -13.30 4.50 -4.50
N ALA A 31 -13.53 5.54 -3.70
CA ALA A 31 -12.51 6.53 -3.42
C ALA A 31 -11.37 5.91 -2.58
N PHE A 32 -10.15 6.44 -2.73
CA PHE A 32 -8.97 5.96 -2.01
C PHE A 32 -9.18 5.87 -0.49
N TYR A 33 -9.87 6.85 0.09
CA TYR A 33 -10.11 6.91 1.54
C TYR A 33 -11.16 5.92 2.03
N GLU A 34 -11.91 5.27 1.14
CA GLU A 34 -12.86 4.20 1.44
C GLU A 34 -12.18 2.83 1.49
N ALA A 35 -10.92 2.72 1.03
CA ALA A 35 -10.14 1.49 1.17
C ALA A 35 -9.82 1.19 2.64
N SER A 36 -9.52 -0.09 2.93
CA SER A 36 -9.16 -0.51 4.28
C SER A 36 -7.92 0.23 4.80
N ASP A 37 -7.84 0.39 6.12
CA ASP A 37 -6.66 0.96 6.77
C ASP A 37 -5.38 0.25 6.34
N ASP A 38 -5.41 -1.08 6.22
CA ASP A 38 -4.26 -1.88 5.78
C ASP A 38 -3.80 -1.51 4.37
N PHE A 39 -4.74 -1.32 3.45
CA PHE A 39 -4.42 -0.97 2.07
C PHE A 39 -3.88 0.45 1.96
N ARG A 40 -4.52 1.41 2.64
CA ARG A 40 -4.07 2.81 2.68
C ARG A 40 -2.69 2.93 3.33
N PHE A 41 -2.44 2.17 4.41
CA PHE A 41 -1.15 2.13 5.07
C PHE A 41 -0.06 1.51 4.18
N ALA A 42 -0.34 0.38 3.52
CA ALA A 42 0.60 -0.24 2.60
C ALA A 42 0.95 0.68 1.42
N ALA A 43 -0.04 1.39 0.88
CA ALA A 43 0.17 2.42 -0.15
C ALA A 43 1.07 3.56 0.36
N ALA A 44 0.87 4.03 1.59
CA ALA A 44 1.72 5.05 2.21
C ALA A 44 3.18 4.59 2.37
N VAL A 45 3.41 3.32 2.76
CA VAL A 45 4.76 2.73 2.86
C VAL A 45 5.44 2.69 1.49
N ALA A 46 4.74 2.25 0.46
CA ALA A 46 5.26 2.22 -0.90
C ALA A 46 5.58 3.64 -1.41
N ALA A 47 4.66 4.59 -1.21
CA ALA A 47 4.82 5.99 -1.61
C ALA A 47 6.02 6.66 -0.90
N PHE A 48 6.21 6.39 0.38
CA PHE A 48 7.37 6.87 1.14
C PHE A 48 8.69 6.37 0.52
N GLY A 49 8.82 5.06 0.31
CA GLY A 49 10.02 4.48 -0.30
C GLY A 49 10.29 5.00 -1.71
N MET A 50 9.24 5.14 -2.53
CA MET A 50 9.34 5.69 -3.88
C MET A 50 9.75 7.17 -3.89
N SER A 51 9.21 7.97 -2.97
CA SER A 51 9.51 9.40 -2.82
C SER A 51 10.98 9.62 -2.42
N LEU A 52 11.50 8.81 -1.49
CA LEU A 52 12.88 8.94 -1.01
C LEU A 52 13.92 8.70 -2.10
N ARG A 53 13.66 7.76 -3.01
CA ARG A 53 14.59 7.42 -4.09
C ARG A 53 14.34 8.19 -5.39
N GLY A 54 13.40 9.14 -5.40
CA GLY A 54 13.01 9.86 -6.62
C GLY A 54 12.51 8.95 -7.73
N SER A 55 11.71 7.93 -7.39
CA SER A 55 11.21 6.94 -8.36
C SER A 55 10.33 7.60 -9.43
N GLU A 56 10.56 7.28 -10.70
CA GLU A 56 9.70 7.72 -11.81
C GLU A 56 8.26 7.19 -11.69
N HIS A 57 8.06 6.09 -10.96
CA HIS A 57 6.76 5.49 -10.68
C HIS A 57 6.02 6.12 -9.50
N CYS A 58 6.60 7.13 -8.83
CA CYS A 58 5.96 7.80 -7.70
C CYS A 58 4.75 8.66 -8.15
N GLY A 59 4.65 9.00 -9.44
CA GLY A 59 3.58 9.84 -9.95
C GLY A 59 3.55 11.20 -9.24
N ALA A 60 2.37 11.61 -8.78
CA ALA A 60 2.18 12.85 -8.02
C ALA A 60 2.44 12.69 -6.51
N TRP A 61 2.75 11.48 -6.03
CA TRP A 61 2.89 11.23 -4.60
C TRP A 61 4.04 12.01 -3.97
N THR A 62 3.76 12.63 -2.84
CA THR A 62 4.73 13.38 -2.03
C THR A 62 4.93 12.74 -0.64
N LEU A 63 5.98 13.17 0.08
CA LEU A 63 6.17 12.76 1.47
C LEU A 63 5.01 13.23 2.37
N ASP A 64 4.41 14.39 2.06
CA ASP A 64 3.23 14.89 2.76
C ASP A 64 1.99 14.01 2.53
N GLU A 65 1.77 13.54 1.30
CA GLU A 65 0.67 12.62 0.99
C GLU A 65 0.89 11.23 1.63
N ALA A 66 2.13 10.75 1.66
CA ALA A 66 2.49 9.53 2.38
C ALA A 66 2.25 9.68 3.89
N LEU A 67 2.61 10.83 4.48
CA LEU A 67 2.37 11.12 5.89
C LEU A 67 0.88 11.11 6.22
N MET A 68 0.07 11.86 5.47
CA MET A 68 -1.37 11.94 5.66
C MET A 68 -2.04 10.57 5.51
N SER A 69 -1.63 9.79 4.50
CA SER A 69 -2.18 8.45 4.27
C SER A 69 -1.82 7.48 5.40
N ALA A 70 -0.58 7.52 5.89
CA ALA A 70 -0.16 6.69 7.03
C ALA A 70 -0.87 7.09 8.33
N ASP A 71 -1.03 8.39 8.58
CA ASP A 71 -1.64 8.92 9.80
C ASP A 71 -3.14 8.58 9.88
N THR A 72 -3.86 8.75 8.76
CA THR A 72 -5.29 8.42 8.67
C THR A 72 -5.59 6.92 8.60
N ALA A 73 -4.56 6.09 8.39
CA ALA A 73 -4.65 4.63 8.30
C ALA A 73 -4.04 3.90 9.51
N ARG A 74 -3.89 4.59 10.65
CA ARG A 74 -3.37 3.98 11.89
C ARG A 74 -4.23 2.85 12.43
N GLY A 75 -5.57 2.98 12.37
CA GLY A 75 -6.48 1.96 12.89
C GLY A 75 -6.17 1.54 14.34
N ALA A 76 -6.45 0.28 14.67
CA ALA A 76 -6.11 -0.31 15.97
C ALA A 76 -4.64 -0.77 15.98
N ASP A 77 -3.72 0.19 16.13
CA ASP A 77 -2.27 -0.03 16.10
C ASP A 77 -1.72 -0.54 17.45
N PHE A 78 -2.13 -1.74 17.87
CA PHE A 78 -1.79 -2.28 19.20
C PHE A 78 -0.29 -2.49 19.43
N ALA A 79 0.49 -2.66 18.36
CA ALA A 79 1.93 -2.83 18.43
C ALA A 79 2.70 -1.52 18.12
N GLU A 80 1.99 -0.40 17.93
CA GLU A 80 2.52 0.95 17.67
C GLU A 80 3.39 1.09 16.40
N TYR A 81 3.46 0.08 15.53
CA TYR A 81 4.30 0.10 14.33
C TYR A 81 3.86 1.17 13.32
N ARG A 82 2.56 1.43 13.19
CA ARG A 82 2.07 2.47 12.27
C ARG A 82 2.36 3.86 12.83
N ALA A 83 2.27 4.02 14.14
CA ALA A 83 2.66 5.24 14.84
C ALA A 83 4.16 5.53 14.68
N GLU A 84 5.00 4.51 14.85
CA GLU A 84 6.46 4.62 14.62
C GLU A 84 6.78 4.99 13.17
N PHE A 85 6.09 4.37 12.20
CA PHE A 85 6.28 4.67 10.78
C PHE A 85 5.94 6.13 10.43
N VAL A 86 4.84 6.66 10.98
CA VAL A 86 4.51 8.10 10.85
C VAL A 86 5.64 8.98 11.37
N GLY A 87 6.22 8.62 12.53
CA GLY A 87 7.38 9.31 13.09
C GLY A 87 8.63 9.22 12.19
N LEU A 88 8.83 8.10 11.48
CA LEU A 88 9.92 7.93 10.52
C LEU A 88 9.77 8.88 9.32
N ILE A 89 8.56 9.02 8.78
CA ILE A 89 8.30 9.95 7.67
C ILE A 89 8.62 11.39 8.09
N GLN A 90 8.18 11.81 9.27
CA GLN A 90 8.45 13.15 9.81
C GLN A 90 9.95 13.42 9.93
N LYS A 91 10.72 12.47 10.46
CA LYS A 91 12.19 12.58 10.54
C LYS A 91 12.83 12.72 9.16
N ALA A 92 12.37 11.94 8.17
CA ALA A 92 12.88 12.04 6.81
C ALA A 92 12.61 13.40 6.17
N MET A 93 11.42 13.99 6.38
CA MET A 93 11.08 15.33 5.90
C MET A 93 11.99 16.40 6.53
N GLN A 94 12.28 16.29 7.82
CA GLN A 94 13.21 17.18 8.51
C GLN A 94 14.63 17.07 7.94
N ALA A 95 15.15 15.85 7.77
CA ALA A 95 16.47 15.61 7.20
C ALA A 95 16.64 16.22 5.80
N ARG A 96 15.64 16.03 4.92
CA ARG A 96 15.63 16.60 3.56
C ARG A 96 15.61 18.13 3.54
N THR A 97 15.03 18.75 4.56
CA THR A 97 15.00 20.22 4.70
C THR A 97 16.38 20.76 5.09
N VAL A 98 17.14 20.01 5.88
CA VAL A 98 18.51 20.37 6.29
C VAL A 98 19.48 20.26 5.11
N GLU A 99 19.38 19.23 4.27
CA GLU A 99 20.24 19.05 3.08
C GLU A 99 20.07 20.12 1.99
N LYS A 100 18.92 20.81 1.97
CA LYS A 100 18.64 21.87 0.98
C LYS A 100 19.14 23.26 1.41
N ARG A 101 19.74 23.41 2.60
CA ARG A 101 20.35 24.65 3.09
C ARG A 101 21.86 24.61 2.90
#